data_AF-A0A815DZR0-F1
#
_entry.id   AF-A0A815DZR0-F1
#
_cell.length_a   1.000
_cell.length_b   1.000
_cell.length_c   1.000
_cell.angle_alpha   90.00
_cell.angle_beta   90.00
_cell.angle_gamma   90.00
#
_symmetry.space_group_name_H-M   'P 1'
#
loop_
_entity.id
_entity.type
_entity.pdbx_description
1 polymer ?
#
loop_
_entity_poly.entity_id
_entity_poly.type
_entity_poly.pdbx_seq_one_letter_code
_entity_poly.pdbx_strand_id
1 'polypeptide(L)'
;MPRDNIPPSATKKLQQFFTKTLDTNNDGLVNWTDFEAAIEEPHIIRLIESLPGVEMLQNYAFKYGRLQLFDMPLTVNPTGCARSEPTLRTHFRRHAHPLTSSHSSRSAALARNVPGAETTQIPYLKQFVLSKPTQYRKLKIEWRQNTYLAKSRIQGLGLFAARDLEKHTMVIEYIGELIRNEMMIMLLMQL
;
A
#
# COMPACT_ATOMS: atom_id res chain seq x y z
N MET A 1 -32.21 1.71 -17.72
CA MET A 1 -32.76 2.49 -18.85
C MET A 1 -33.51 1.53 -19.75
N PRO A 2 -34.81 1.75 -20.03
CA PRO A 2 -35.38 1.30 -21.30
C PRO A 2 -34.58 1.97 -22.42
N ARG A 3 -34.26 1.23 -23.49
CA ARG A 3 -33.27 1.60 -24.52
C ARG A 3 -33.63 2.87 -25.33
N ASP A 4 -34.77 3.50 -25.08
CA ASP A 4 -35.43 4.30 -26.12
C ASP A 4 -35.29 5.82 -26.00
N ASN A 5 -34.51 6.36 -25.05
CA ASN A 5 -34.42 7.81 -24.82
C ASN A 5 -33.00 8.36 -24.60
N ILE A 6 -31.98 7.78 -25.24
CA ILE A 6 -30.67 8.43 -25.29
C ILE A 6 -30.68 9.45 -26.43
N PRO A 7 -30.43 10.76 -26.17
CA PRO A 7 -30.45 11.75 -27.24
C PRO A 7 -29.38 11.42 -28.29
N PRO A 8 -29.69 11.50 -29.59
CA PRO A 8 -28.77 11.12 -30.67
C PRO A 8 -27.50 11.99 -30.72
N SER A 9 -27.50 13.13 -30.04
CA SER A 9 -26.32 13.97 -29.84
C SER A 9 -25.32 13.35 -28.85
N ALA A 10 -25.79 12.68 -27.80
CA ALA A 10 -24.94 12.04 -26.81
C ALA A 10 -24.31 10.74 -27.35
N THR A 11 -25.08 9.94 -28.10
CA THR A 11 -24.55 8.73 -28.75
C THR A 11 -23.42 9.07 -29.73
N LYS A 12 -23.60 10.15 -30.53
CA LYS A 12 -22.54 10.65 -31.43
C LYS A 12 -21.27 11.07 -30.68
N LYS A 13 -21.39 11.75 -29.53
CA LYS A 13 -20.22 12.13 -28.72
C LYS A 13 -19.49 10.92 -28.14
N LEU A 14 -20.23 9.91 -27.67
CA LEU A 14 -19.65 8.68 -27.15
C LEU A 14 -18.98 7.85 -28.24
N GLN A 15 -19.59 7.76 -29.42
CA GLN A 15 -18.98 7.12 -30.59
C GLN A 15 -17.69 7.83 -31.00
N GLN A 16 -17.69 9.17 -31.05
CA GLN A 16 -16.48 9.95 -31.31
C GLN A 16 -15.39 9.69 -30.26
N PHE A 17 -15.76 9.61 -28.98
CA PHE A 17 -14.81 9.28 -27.92
C PHE A 17 -14.22 7.89 -28.13
N PHE A 18 -15.06 6.86 -28.34
CA PHE A 18 -14.63 5.49 -28.57
C PHE A 18 -13.65 5.37 -29.74
N THR A 19 -13.98 5.96 -30.89
CA THR A 19 -13.09 5.94 -32.08
C THR A 19 -11.77 6.66 -31.84
N LYS A 20 -11.73 7.63 -30.92
CA LYS A 20 -10.53 8.42 -30.64
C LYS A 20 -9.63 7.79 -29.58
N THR A 21 -10.18 6.99 -28.67
CA THR A 21 -9.45 6.52 -27.48
C THR A 21 -9.29 5.00 -27.40
N LEU A 22 -10.25 4.23 -27.90
CA LEU A 22 -10.29 2.78 -27.75
C LEU A 22 -10.04 2.06 -29.08
N ASP A 23 -10.56 2.60 -30.18
CA ASP A 23 -10.34 2.07 -31.53
C ASP A 23 -9.38 2.97 -32.32
N THR A 24 -8.17 3.16 -31.79
CA THR A 24 -7.20 4.12 -32.37
C THR A 24 -6.61 3.66 -33.70
N ASN A 25 -6.72 2.36 -34.01
CA ASN A 25 -6.06 1.73 -35.16
C ASN A 25 -7.04 1.21 -36.23
N ASN A 26 -8.35 1.22 -35.97
CA ASN A 26 -9.40 0.71 -36.88
C ASN A 26 -9.03 -0.68 -37.45
N ASP A 27 -8.52 -1.55 -36.58
CA ASP A 27 -8.06 -2.89 -36.91
C ASP A 27 -9.18 -3.93 -36.87
N GLY A 28 -10.39 -3.52 -36.45
CA GLY A 28 -11.58 -4.36 -36.36
C GLY A 28 -11.56 -5.36 -35.21
N LEU A 29 -10.59 -5.27 -34.29
CA LEU A 29 -10.48 -6.15 -33.13
C LEU A 29 -11.45 -5.77 -32.00
N VAL A 30 -11.90 -4.52 -31.93
CA VAL A 30 -12.89 -4.03 -30.96
C VAL A 30 -13.95 -3.21 -31.68
N ASN A 31 -15.11 -3.80 -31.95
CA ASN A 31 -16.19 -3.09 -32.62
C ASN A 31 -17.07 -2.31 -31.63
N TRP A 32 -17.74 -1.26 -32.13
CA TRP A 32 -18.70 -0.49 -31.33
C TRP A 32 -19.80 -1.39 -30.71
N THR A 33 -20.24 -2.41 -31.44
CA THR A 33 -21.23 -3.40 -30.98
C THR A 33 -20.72 -4.24 -29.82
N ASP A 34 -19.44 -4.60 -29.84
CA ASP A 34 -18.81 -5.43 -28.81
C ASP A 34 -18.59 -4.61 -27.53
N PHE A 35 -18.22 -3.33 -27.69
CA PHE A 35 -18.12 -2.36 -26.61
C PHE A 35 -19.48 -2.04 -25.96
N GLU A 36 -20.51 -1.86 -26.78
CA GLU A 36 -21.88 -1.63 -26.30
C GLU A 36 -22.38 -2.84 -25.50
N ALA A 37 -22.11 -4.06 -25.98
CA ALA A 37 -22.41 -5.29 -25.25
C ALA A 37 -21.60 -5.42 -23.94
N ALA A 38 -20.33 -5.00 -23.92
CA ALA A 38 -19.49 -5.05 -22.73
C ALA A 38 -19.96 -4.09 -21.63
N ILE A 39 -20.42 -2.88 -21.97
CA ILE A 39 -20.95 -1.91 -20.98
C ILE A 39 -22.25 -2.41 -20.34
N GLU A 40 -23.00 -3.29 -21.03
CA GLU A 40 -24.20 -3.92 -20.47
C GLU A 40 -23.89 -5.01 -19.43
N GLU A 41 -22.62 -5.42 -19.26
CA GLU A 41 -22.25 -6.43 -18.27
C GLU A 41 -22.58 -5.95 -16.83
N PRO A 42 -23.26 -6.78 -16.01
CA PRO A 42 -23.70 -6.38 -14.68
C PRO A 42 -22.55 -5.95 -13.75
N HIS A 43 -21.35 -6.50 -13.93
CA HIS A 43 -20.17 -6.13 -13.17
C HIS A 43 -19.64 -4.73 -13.52
N ILE A 44 -19.70 -4.35 -14.79
CA ILE A 44 -19.28 -3.03 -15.26
C ILE A 44 -20.29 -1.96 -14.81
N ILE A 45 -21.59 -2.25 -14.88
CA ILE A 45 -22.63 -1.35 -14.36
C ILE A 45 -22.46 -1.14 -12.84
N ARG A 46 -22.19 -2.21 -12.09
CA ARG A 46 -21.87 -2.11 -10.64
C ARG A 46 -20.68 -1.20 -10.36
N LEU A 47 -19.63 -1.29 -11.17
CA LEU A 47 -18.44 -0.46 -11.02
C LEU A 47 -18.74 1.01 -11.30
N ILE A 48 -19.45 1.31 -12.40
CA ILE A 48 -19.81 2.67 -12.79
C ILE A 48 -20.73 3.32 -11.74
N GLU A 49 -21.71 2.58 -11.23
CA GLU A 49 -22.62 3.06 -10.18
C GLU A 49 -21.93 3.27 -8.83
N SER A 50 -20.74 2.70 -8.64
CA SER A 50 -19.92 2.90 -7.44
C SER A 50 -18.97 4.11 -7.51
N LEU A 51 -18.88 4.79 -8.67
CA LEU A 51 -18.00 5.94 -8.83
C LEU A 51 -18.52 7.18 -8.06
N PRO A 52 -17.63 7.98 -7.46
CA PRO A 52 -18.02 9.19 -6.74
C PRO A 52 -18.53 10.27 -7.72
N GLY A 53 -19.59 10.98 -7.35
CA GLY A 53 -20.18 12.07 -8.14
C GLY A 53 -21.25 11.62 -9.14
N VAL A 54 -21.44 10.32 -9.33
CA VAL A 54 -22.49 9.77 -10.22
C VAL A 54 -23.88 10.04 -9.62
N GLU A 55 -24.00 10.22 -8.30
CA GLU A 55 -25.22 10.58 -7.58
C GLU A 55 -25.85 11.91 -8.00
N MET A 56 -25.11 12.77 -8.71
CA MET A 56 -25.61 14.03 -9.25
C MET A 56 -26.44 13.85 -10.53
N LEU A 57 -26.52 12.63 -11.06
CA LEU A 57 -27.34 12.29 -12.23
C LEU A 57 -28.82 12.28 -11.85
N GLN A 58 -29.52 13.35 -12.21
CA GLN A 58 -30.93 13.57 -11.84
C GLN A 58 -31.92 12.58 -12.48
N ASN A 59 -31.54 11.94 -13.59
CA ASN A 59 -32.43 11.10 -14.40
C ASN A 59 -31.95 9.65 -14.52
N TYR A 60 -31.09 9.19 -13.61
CA TYR A 60 -30.56 7.83 -13.62
C TYR A 60 -30.99 7.05 -12.38
N ALA A 61 -31.72 5.95 -12.57
CA ALA A 61 -32.11 5.05 -11.49
C ALA A 61 -31.03 3.97 -11.29
N PHE A 62 -30.31 4.07 -10.17
CA PHE A 62 -29.24 3.13 -9.80
C PHE A 62 -29.79 1.74 -9.49
N LYS A 63 -29.16 0.70 -10.05
CA LYS A 63 -29.58 -0.70 -9.88
C LYS A 63 -28.88 -1.40 -8.72
N TYR A 64 -27.60 -1.09 -8.52
CA TYR A 64 -26.71 -1.76 -7.58
C TYR A 64 -26.33 -0.89 -6.38
N GLY A 65 -26.74 0.38 -6.38
CA GLY A 65 -26.61 1.29 -5.23
C GLY A 65 -25.17 1.58 -4.79
N ARG A 66 -25.01 2.24 -3.64
CA ARG A 66 -23.69 2.54 -3.05
C ARG A 66 -23.01 1.26 -2.56
N LEU A 67 -21.71 1.10 -2.85
CA LEU A 67 -20.86 0.27 -2.01
C LEU A 67 -20.60 1.03 -0.71
N GLN A 68 -21.06 0.51 0.43
CA GLN A 68 -20.87 1.10 1.77
C GLN A 68 -19.41 1.12 2.25
N LEU A 69 -18.44 0.81 1.38
CA LEU A 69 -17.02 0.72 1.74
C LEU A 69 -16.38 2.08 2.11
N PHE A 70 -17.05 3.21 1.82
CA PHE A 70 -16.46 4.54 2.00
C PHE A 70 -17.19 5.46 2.98
N ASP A 71 -18.32 5.03 3.54
CA ASP A 71 -19.02 5.79 4.59
C ASP A 71 -18.69 5.15 5.94
N MET A 72 -17.45 5.27 6.38
CA MET A 72 -17.11 4.96 7.76
C MET A 72 -17.55 6.16 8.60
N PRO A 73 -18.68 6.10 9.35
CA PRO A 73 -19.06 7.21 10.19
C PRO A 73 -17.92 7.47 11.17
N LEU A 74 -17.48 8.72 11.26
CA LEU A 74 -16.57 9.15 12.31
C LEU A 74 -17.17 8.69 13.64
N THR A 75 -16.44 7.87 14.40
CA THR A 75 -16.91 7.38 15.69
C THR A 75 -17.12 8.59 16.61
N VAL A 76 -18.37 8.98 16.82
CA VAL A 76 -18.71 10.09 17.72
C VAL A 76 -18.60 9.57 19.14
N ASN A 77 -17.63 10.11 19.88
CA ASN A 77 -17.51 9.85 21.30
C ASN A 77 -18.78 10.37 22.01
N PRO A 78 -19.49 9.54 22.80
CA PRO A 78 -20.74 9.93 23.47
C PRO A 78 -20.56 11.12 24.44
N THR A 79 -19.35 11.37 24.93
CA THR A 79 -19.02 12.50 25.81
C THR A 79 -18.53 13.75 25.06
N GLY A 80 -18.39 13.67 23.73
CA GLY A 80 -17.92 14.77 22.88
C GLY A 80 -16.46 15.18 23.07
N CYS A 81 -15.72 14.59 24.03
CA CYS A 81 -14.30 14.87 24.25
C CYS A 81 -13.59 13.67 24.88
N ALA A 82 -12.46 13.25 24.32
CA ALA A 82 -11.63 12.16 24.87
C ALA A 82 -11.15 12.41 26.32
N ARG A 83 -11.11 13.68 26.78
CA ARG A 83 -10.74 14.04 28.15
C ARG A 83 -11.85 13.77 29.17
N SER A 84 -13.10 13.75 28.71
CA SER A 84 -14.29 13.49 29.54
C SER A 84 -14.64 12.00 29.58
N GLU A 85 -14.01 11.17 28.76
CA GLU A 85 -14.14 9.72 28.86
C GLU A 85 -13.52 9.24 30.18
N PRO A 86 -14.20 8.35 30.92
CA PRO A 86 -13.61 7.73 32.08
C PRO A 86 -12.37 6.95 31.61
N THR A 87 -11.18 7.38 32.03
CA THR A 87 -9.94 6.67 31.71
C THR A 87 -10.01 5.27 32.33
N LEU A 88 -10.39 4.27 31.53
CA LEU A 88 -10.22 2.87 31.90
C LEU A 88 -8.72 2.63 31.95
N ARG A 89 -8.16 2.80 33.14
CA ARG A 89 -6.74 2.59 33.43
C ARG A 89 -6.49 1.09 33.39
N THR A 90 -6.50 0.51 32.19
CA THR A 90 -5.99 -0.83 31.97
C THR A 90 -4.52 -0.76 32.33
N HIS A 91 -4.18 -1.37 33.46
CA HIS A 91 -2.86 -1.34 34.09
C HIS A 91 -1.86 -2.19 33.30
N PHE A 92 -1.70 -1.95 32.00
CA PHE A 92 -0.56 -2.46 31.27
C PHE A 92 0.63 -1.56 31.60
N ARG A 93 1.45 -2.00 32.56
CA ARG A 93 2.81 -1.49 32.74
C ARG A 93 3.54 -1.68 31.42
N ARG A 94 3.54 -0.66 30.57
CA ARG A 94 4.41 -0.62 29.39
C ARG A 94 5.84 -0.72 29.91
N HIS A 95 6.50 -1.84 29.60
CA HIS A 95 7.93 -1.97 29.82
C HIS A 95 8.61 -0.75 29.17
N ALA A 96 9.35 0.01 29.98
CA ALA A 96 10.02 1.20 29.52
C ALA A 96 11.05 0.82 28.47
N HIS A 97 10.72 1.04 27.19
CA HIS A 97 11.73 0.99 26.14
C HIS A 97 12.66 2.19 26.32
N PRO A 98 13.99 2.05 26.08
CA PRO A 98 14.91 3.17 26.14
C PRO A 98 14.54 4.20 25.07
N LEU A 99 13.79 5.23 25.46
CA LEU A 99 13.59 6.42 24.66
C LEU A 99 14.84 7.28 24.82
N THR A 100 15.91 6.93 24.11
CA THR A 100 17.05 7.84 24.00
C THR A 100 16.66 8.94 23.00
N SER A 101 16.16 10.06 23.53
CA SER A 101 16.02 11.32 22.80
C SER A 101 17.41 11.86 22.48
N SER A 102 18.09 11.30 21.49
CA SER A 102 19.36 11.86 20.98
C SER A 102 19.08 12.71 19.73
N HIS A 103 18.64 13.94 19.96
CA HIS A 103 18.80 15.02 18.99
C HIS A 103 20.26 15.45 19.02
N SER A 104 21.10 14.83 18.20
CA SER A 104 22.46 15.32 17.96
C SER A 104 22.81 15.17 16.49
N SER A 105 22.52 16.22 15.75
CA SER A 105 23.24 16.63 14.56
C SER A 105 24.73 16.77 14.89
N ARG A 106 25.57 15.85 14.39
CA ARG A 106 27.02 16.06 14.30
C ARG A 106 27.55 15.49 12.99
N SER A 107 27.68 16.38 12.02
CA SER A 107 28.65 16.33 10.95
C SER A 107 30.08 16.41 11.51
N ALA A 108 30.94 15.46 11.15
CA ALA A 108 32.39 15.65 11.04
C ALA A 108 32.99 14.49 10.24
N ALA A 109 33.56 14.84 9.09
CA ALA A 109 34.48 14.03 8.33
C ALA A 109 35.77 13.78 9.13
N LEU A 110 36.46 12.66 8.87
CA LEU A 110 37.88 12.61 8.51
C LEU A 110 38.34 11.18 8.22
N ALA A 111 39.29 11.10 7.31
CA ALA A 111 39.73 9.95 6.53
C ALA A 111 40.53 8.89 7.33
N ARG A 112 40.61 7.68 6.78
CA ARG A 112 41.86 6.90 6.78
C ARG A 112 41.96 6.04 5.52
N ASN A 113 42.98 6.34 4.72
CA ASN A 113 43.49 5.53 3.61
C ASN A 113 44.27 4.34 4.18
N VAL A 114 44.11 3.16 3.58
CA VAL A 114 45.13 2.11 3.52
C VAL A 114 45.08 1.50 2.11
N PRO A 115 46.20 1.49 1.35
CA PRO A 115 46.25 0.98 -0.02
C PRO A 115 46.65 -0.51 -0.09
N GLY A 116 46.24 -1.17 -1.18
CA GLY A 116 46.95 -2.30 -1.77
C GLY A 116 46.41 -3.71 -1.49
N ALA A 117 45.66 -4.25 -2.45
CA ALA A 117 45.87 -5.58 -3.05
C ALA A 117 44.72 -5.88 -4.04
N GLU A 118 44.98 -5.56 -5.30
CA GLU A 118 44.17 -5.92 -6.46
C GLU A 118 44.23 -7.42 -6.81
N THR A 119 43.09 -8.10 -6.83
CA THR A 119 42.67 -9.11 -7.84
C THR A 119 41.26 -9.54 -7.42
N THR A 120 40.18 -9.46 -8.19
CA THR A 120 39.99 -9.85 -9.58
C THR A 120 38.66 -9.22 -10.01
N GLN A 121 38.70 -8.41 -11.06
CA GLN A 121 37.50 -8.04 -11.79
C GLN A 121 36.88 -9.32 -12.36
N ILE A 122 35.64 -9.63 -11.98
CA ILE A 122 34.79 -10.49 -12.79
C ILE A 122 33.74 -9.58 -13.43
N PRO A 123 33.91 -9.20 -14.70
CA PRO A 123 32.91 -8.47 -15.46
C PRO A 123 31.92 -9.49 -16.03
N TYR A 124 30.71 -9.62 -15.49
CA TYR A 124 29.60 -10.08 -16.34
C TYR A 124 28.22 -9.74 -15.78
N LEU A 125 27.43 -9.10 -16.64
CA LEU A 125 26.03 -8.77 -16.51
C LEU A 125 25.16 -10.02 -16.21
N LYS A 126 24.96 -10.32 -14.92
CA LYS A 126 23.77 -11.02 -14.42
C LYS A 126 23.21 -10.30 -13.21
N GLN A 127 22.82 -9.05 -13.48
CA GLN A 127 21.79 -8.36 -12.72
C GLN A 127 20.55 -9.27 -12.72
N PHE A 128 19.97 -9.49 -11.54
CA PHE A 128 18.93 -10.47 -11.20
C PHE A 128 19.42 -11.84 -10.69
N VAL A 129 19.26 -11.97 -9.37
CA VAL A 129 19.19 -13.20 -8.57
C VAL A 129 20.55 -13.76 -8.12
N LEU A 130 21.20 -13.08 -7.17
CA LEU A 130 21.82 -13.83 -6.08
C LEU A 130 20.74 -14.78 -5.52
N SER A 131 21.07 -16.07 -5.39
CA SER A 131 20.13 -17.04 -4.84
C SER A 131 19.62 -16.58 -3.46
N LYS A 132 18.35 -16.85 -3.14
CA LYS A 132 17.75 -16.53 -1.84
C LYS A 132 18.66 -16.84 -0.63
N PRO A 133 19.33 -18.02 -0.54
CA PRO A 133 20.25 -18.29 0.59
C PRO A 133 21.48 -17.38 0.60
N THR A 134 21.97 -16.93 -0.55
CA THR A 134 23.12 -16.00 -0.61
C THR A 134 22.70 -14.59 -0.20
N GLN A 135 21.52 -14.14 -0.62
CA GLN A 135 20.94 -12.89 -0.13
C GLN A 135 20.71 -12.91 1.38
N TYR A 136 20.21 -14.03 1.92
CA TYR A 136 20.03 -14.20 3.35
C TYR A 136 21.36 -14.17 4.12
N ARG A 137 22.41 -14.82 3.62
CA ARG A 137 23.76 -14.72 4.23
C ARG A 137 24.27 -13.28 4.27
N LYS A 138 24.11 -12.52 3.19
CA LYS A 138 24.45 -11.08 3.15
C LYS A 138 23.64 -10.29 4.18
N LEU A 139 22.32 -10.50 4.23
CA LEU A 139 21.43 -9.90 5.23
C LEU A 139 21.96 -10.10 6.65
N LYS A 140 22.32 -11.34 7.03
CA LYS A 140 22.74 -11.66 8.40
C LYS A 140 23.97 -10.89 8.86
N ILE A 141 24.83 -10.47 7.94
CA ILE A 141 26.05 -9.70 8.22
C ILE A 141 25.74 -8.19 8.25
N GLU A 142 24.95 -7.71 7.30
CA GLU A 142 24.82 -6.27 7.02
C GLU A 142 23.61 -5.59 7.70
N TRP A 143 22.61 -6.33 8.19
CA TRP A 143 21.34 -5.74 8.66
C TRP A 143 21.50 -4.65 9.73
N ARG A 144 22.49 -4.79 10.62
CA ARG A 144 22.80 -3.81 11.70
C ARG A 144 23.31 -2.47 11.17
N GLN A 145 23.96 -2.48 10.01
CA GLN A 145 24.48 -1.28 9.36
C GLN A 145 23.45 -0.69 8.39
N ASN A 146 22.51 -1.50 7.89
CA ASN A 146 21.47 -1.07 6.96
C ASN A 146 20.30 -0.36 7.64
N THR A 147 20.03 -0.68 8.91
CA THR A 147 18.83 -0.22 9.61
C THR A 147 19.15 0.26 11.02
N TYR A 148 18.34 1.19 11.52
CA TYR A 148 18.42 1.69 12.89
C TYR A 148 17.02 1.96 13.44
N LEU A 149 16.91 2.05 14.77
CA LEU A 149 15.64 2.29 15.45
C LEU A 149 15.56 3.77 15.87
N ALA A 150 14.42 4.42 15.59
CA ALA A 150 14.18 5.80 16.02
C ALA A 150 12.69 6.06 16.28
N LYS A 151 12.34 7.24 16.79
CA LYS A 151 10.94 7.64 17.02
C LYS A 151 10.18 7.73 15.70
N SER A 152 9.08 6.99 15.57
CA SER A 152 8.19 7.06 14.39
C SER A 152 7.09 8.10 14.56
N ARG A 153 6.64 8.65 13.44
CA ARG A 153 5.48 9.55 13.33
C ARG A 153 4.14 8.82 13.31
N ILE A 154 4.13 7.54 12.94
CA ILE A 154 2.91 6.72 12.93
C ILE A 154 2.55 6.36 14.39
N GLN A 155 3.46 5.69 15.08
CA GLN A 155 3.30 5.32 16.49
C GLN A 155 4.64 4.88 17.09
N GLY A 156 4.90 5.16 18.37
CA GLY A 156 6.04 4.55 19.09
C GLY A 156 7.40 4.73 18.41
N LEU A 157 8.16 3.64 18.32
CA LEU A 157 9.44 3.54 17.60
C LEU A 157 9.21 2.88 16.23
N GLY A 158 10.03 3.23 15.26
CA GLY A 158 10.04 2.65 13.92
C GLY A 158 11.44 2.25 13.48
N LEU A 159 11.51 1.32 12.54
CA LEU A 159 12.72 0.90 11.87
C LEU A 159 12.98 1.82 10.66
N PHE A 160 14.16 2.44 10.63
CA PHE A 160 14.57 3.37 9.58
C PHE A 160 15.78 2.81 8.83
N ALA A 161 15.89 3.15 7.54
CA ALA A 161 17.05 2.81 6.72
C ALA A 161 18.19 3.80 7.02
N ALA A 162 19.39 3.28 7.29
CA ALA A 162 20.60 4.08 7.49
C ALA A 162 21.25 4.50 6.17
N ARG A 163 20.92 3.82 5.08
CA ARG A 163 21.37 4.07 3.71
C ARG A 163 20.26 3.69 2.72
N ASP A 164 20.38 4.14 1.49
CA ASP A 164 19.48 3.72 0.42
C ASP A 164 19.64 2.23 0.14
N LEU A 165 18.50 1.53 0.06
CA LEU A 165 18.45 0.09 -0.20
C LEU A 165 17.91 -0.15 -1.60
N GLU A 166 18.62 -0.99 -2.36
CA GLU A 166 18.17 -1.37 -3.69
C GLU A 166 16.96 -2.30 -3.65
N LYS A 167 16.17 -2.29 -4.73
CA LYS A 167 15.03 -3.20 -4.89
C LYS A 167 15.49 -4.65 -4.79
N HIS A 168 14.67 -5.49 -4.14
CA HIS A 168 14.95 -6.92 -3.90
C HIS A 168 16.10 -7.19 -2.92
N THR A 169 16.50 -6.19 -2.12
CA THR A 169 17.42 -6.38 -1.00
C THR A 169 16.63 -6.87 0.23
N MET A 170 17.13 -7.92 0.87
CA MET A 170 16.58 -8.39 2.14
C MET A 170 16.93 -7.38 3.24
N VAL A 171 15.94 -6.95 4.05
CA VAL A 171 16.11 -5.87 5.04
C VAL A 171 16.35 -6.38 6.46
N ILE A 172 15.46 -7.27 6.94
CA ILE A 172 15.54 -7.84 8.28
C ILE A 172 14.87 -9.22 8.30
N GLU A 173 15.34 -10.08 9.20
CA GLU A 173 14.67 -11.32 9.56
C GLU A 173 13.82 -11.08 10.79
N TYR A 174 12.53 -11.41 10.72
CA TYR A 174 11.68 -11.40 11.91
C TYR A 174 11.95 -12.65 12.74
N ILE A 175 12.76 -12.48 13.79
CA ILE A 175 13.09 -13.54 14.74
C ILE A 175 12.16 -13.41 15.94
N GLY A 176 11.60 -14.52 16.39
CA GLY A 176 10.73 -14.59 17.54
C GLY A 176 10.38 -16.03 17.87
N GLU A 177 9.43 -16.21 18.78
CA GLU A 177 8.90 -17.52 19.14
C GLU A 177 7.95 -18.04 18.06
N LEU A 178 8.10 -19.32 17.69
CA LEU A 178 7.16 -19.99 16.80
C LEU A 178 5.97 -20.49 17.62
N ILE A 179 4.86 -19.76 17.57
CA ILE A 179 3.63 -20.10 18.30
C ILE A 179 2.75 -20.98 17.40
N ARG A 180 2.32 -22.14 17.92
CA ARG A 180 1.36 -23.02 17.24
C ARG A 180 -0.05 -22.41 17.24
N ASN A 181 -0.86 -22.72 16.24
CA ASN A 181 -2.17 -22.09 16.04
C ASN A 181 -3.11 -22.23 17.25
N GLU A 182 -3.06 -23.35 17.96
CA GLU A 182 -3.86 -23.59 19.17
C GLU A 182 -3.42 -22.72 20.35
N MET A 183 -2.11 -22.41 20.43
CA MET A 183 -1.54 -21.55 21.46
C MET A 183 -1.80 -20.07 21.13
N MET A 184 -1.90 -19.72 19.85
CA MET A 184 -2.24 -18.36 19.40
C MET A 184 -3.58 -17.92 19.97
N ILE A 185 -4.60 -18.77 19.93
CA ILE A 185 -5.94 -18.46 20.45
C ILE A 185 -5.88 -18.19 21.96
N MET A 186 -5.14 -19.01 22.70
CA MET A 186 -5.02 -18.82 24.16
C MET A 186 -4.28 -17.53 24.52
N LEU A 187 -3.22 -17.17 23.79
CA LEU A 187 -2.50 -15.91 24.00
C LEU A 187 -3.36 -14.68 23.66
N LEU A 188 -4.20 -14.78 22.64
CA LEU A 188 -5.09 -13.68 22.25
C LEU A 188 -6.22 -13.47 23.27
N MET A 189 -6.64 -14.52 23.98
CA MET A 189 -7.62 -14.42 25.07
C MET A 189 -7.04 -13.88 26.39
N GLN A 190 -5.72 -13.78 26.51
CA GLN A 190 -5.03 -13.27 27.71
C GLN A 190 -4.63 -11.78 27.61
N LEU A 191 -4.81 -11.16 26.44
CA LEU A 191 -4.54 -9.74 26.17
C LEU A 191 -5.85 -8.94 26.11
#